data_AF-A0A444V487-F1
#
_entry.id   AF-A0A444V487-F1
#
_cell.length_a   1.000
_cell.length_b   1.000
_cell.length_c   1.000
_cell.angle_alpha   90.00
_cell.angle_beta   90.00
_cell.angle_gamma   90.00
#
_symmetry.space_group_name_H-M   'P 1'
#
loop_
_entity.id
_entity.type
_entity.pdbx_description
1 polymer ?
#
loop_
_entity_poly.entity_id
_entity_poly.type
_entity_poly.pdbx_seq_one_letter_code
_entity_poly.pdbx_strand_id
1 'polypeptide(L)'
;MGAVGSAMFLRFINPAIVSPYEAGILDKKPPPRIERGLKLMSKILQSIANHVLFTKEEHMRPFNDFVKSNFDAARRFFLDIASDCPASDAVNHSLSFISDGNVLALHRLLWNNQEKIGQYLSSNR
;
A
#
# COMPACT_ATOMS: atom_id res chain seq x y z
N MET A 1 11.40 0.97 11.67
CA MET A 1 10.84 2.23 11.12
C MET A 1 10.80 2.28 9.60
N GLY A 2 11.87 1.94 8.86
CA GLY A 2 11.83 1.92 7.38
C GLY A 2 10.79 0.97 6.75
N ALA A 3 10.36 -0.08 7.48
CA ALA A 3 9.34 -1.01 7.03
C ALA A 3 7.94 -0.39 6.88
N VAL A 4 7.57 0.56 7.75
CA VAL A 4 6.25 1.22 7.68
C VAL A 4 6.15 2.09 6.43
N GLY A 5 7.15 2.95 6.22
CA GLY A 5 7.22 3.82 5.04
C GLY A 5 7.32 3.04 3.73
N SER A 6 8.15 1.99 3.69
CA SER A 6 8.27 1.10 2.53
C SER A 6 6.96 0.39 2.21
N ALA A 7 6.27 -0.16 3.22
CA ALA A 7 4.99 -0.85 3.04
C ALA A 7 3.87 0.11 2.60
N MET A 8 3.82 1.32 3.16
CA MET A 8 2.86 2.35 2.77
C MET A 8 3.03 2.72 1.29
N PHE A 9 4.27 2.98 0.86
CA PHE A 9 4.52 3.28 -0.55
C PHE A 9 4.21 2.09 -1.46
N LEU A 10 4.59 0.87 -1.05
CA LEU A 10 4.41 -0.32 -1.87
C LEU A 10 2.96 -0.76 -2.04
N ARG A 11 2.16 -0.66 -0.97
CA ARG A 11 0.80 -1.24 -0.93
C ARG A 11 -0.30 -0.21 -1.08
N PHE A 12 0.00 1.08 -0.93
CA PHE A 12 -1.01 2.13 -0.98
C PHE A 12 -0.69 3.19 -2.04
N ILE A 13 0.41 3.93 -1.87
CA ILE A 13 0.73 5.08 -2.73
C ILE A 13 1.08 4.65 -4.16
N ASN A 14 2.00 3.70 -4.34
CA ASN A 14 2.43 3.29 -5.67
C ASN A 14 1.34 2.59 -6.50
N PRO A 15 0.48 1.72 -5.94
CA PRO A 15 -0.69 1.21 -6.66
C PRO A 15 -1.60 2.32 -7.18
N ALA A 16 -1.87 3.33 -6.35
CA ALA A 16 -2.69 4.48 -6.75
C ALA A 16 -2.02 5.34 -7.84
N ILE A 17 -0.68 5.50 -7.80
CA ILE A 17 0.08 6.22 -8.84
C ILE A 17 0.08 5.43 -10.16
N VAL A 18 0.27 4.11 -10.12
CA VAL A 18 0.38 3.27 -11.32
C VAL A 18 -0.97 3.10 -12.01
N SER A 19 -2.04 2.95 -11.23
CA SER A 19 -3.40 2.73 -11.72
C SER A 19 -4.38 3.77 -11.15
N PRO A 20 -4.24 5.06 -11.51
CA PRO A 20 -5.05 6.14 -10.93
C PRO A 20 -6.54 6.02 -11.26
N TYR A 21 -6.89 5.43 -12.42
CA TYR A 21 -8.28 5.15 -12.77
C TYR A 21 -8.90 4.06 -11.88
N GLU A 22 -8.18 2.96 -11.63
CA GLU A 22 -8.68 1.85 -10.80
C GLU A 22 -8.78 2.25 -9.31
N ALA A 23 -7.90 3.17 -8.89
CA ALA A 23 -7.98 3.79 -7.57
C ALA A 23 -9.11 4.81 -7.44
N GLY A 24 -9.86 5.11 -8.52
CA GLY A 24 -10.95 6.09 -8.52
C GLY A 24 -10.50 7.55 -8.47
N ILE A 25 -9.22 7.83 -8.78
CA ILE A 25 -8.66 9.19 -8.79
C ILE A 25 -8.97 9.91 -10.11
N LEU A 26 -9.03 9.16 -11.22
CA LEU A 26 -9.34 9.68 -12.54
C LEU A 26 -10.62 9.04 -13.08
N ASP A 27 -11.42 9.83 -13.80
CA ASP A 27 -12.64 9.35 -14.46
C ASP A 27 -12.35 8.52 -15.73
N LYS A 28 -11.12 8.59 -16.26
CA LYS A 28 -10.70 7.88 -17.47
C LYS A 28 -9.29 7.34 -17.36
N LYS A 29 -9.02 6.24 -18.07
CA LYS A 29 -7.69 5.64 -18.16
C LYS A 29 -6.69 6.60 -18.84
N PRO A 30 -5.50 6.81 -18.24
CA PRO A 30 -4.48 7.64 -18.86
C PRO A 30 -3.91 6.97 -20.13
N PRO A 31 -3.38 7.75 -21.09
CA PRO A 31 -2.74 7.19 -22.27
C PRO A 31 -1.53 6.29 -21.93
N PRO A 32 -1.18 5.29 -22.77
CA PRO A 32 -0.09 4.35 -22.48
C PRO A 32 1.27 5.00 -22.18
N ARG A 33 1.54 6.15 -22.80
CA ARG A 33 2.76 6.95 -22.54
C ARG A 33 2.81 7.47 -21.10
N ILE A 34 1.67 7.94 -20.59
CA ILE A 34 1.56 8.47 -19.23
C ILE A 34 1.59 7.31 -18.23
N GLU A 35 0.89 6.20 -18.49
CA GLU A 35 0.98 4.99 -17.66
C GLU A 35 2.42 4.49 -17.49
N ARG A 36 3.19 4.47 -18.58
CA ARG A 36 4.61 4.12 -18.51
C ARG A 36 5.41 5.10 -17.65
N GLY A 37 5.13 6.41 -17.78
CA GLY A 37 5.74 7.44 -16.94
C GLY A 37 5.43 7.24 -15.46
N LEU A 38 4.16 7.01 -15.13
CA LEU A 38 3.68 6.74 -13.76
C LEU A 38 4.35 5.49 -13.16
N LYS A 39 4.51 4.43 -13.95
CA LYS A 39 5.25 3.21 -13.53
C LYS A 39 6.72 3.48 -13.25
N LEU A 40 7.39 4.33 -14.02
CA LEU A 40 8.78 4.68 -13.76
C LEU A 40 8.89 5.58 -12.52
N MET A 41 7.98 6.54 -12.35
CA MET A 41 7.93 7.39 -11.15
C MET A 41 7.70 6.56 -9.89
N SER A 42 6.75 5.62 -9.91
CA SER A 42 6.49 4.75 -8.74
C SER A 42 7.69 3.89 -8.38
N LYS A 43 8.46 3.41 -9.36
CA LYS A 43 9.74 2.73 -9.10
C LYS A 43 10.75 3.64 -8.40
N ILE A 44 10.92 4.88 -8.85
CA ILE A 44 11.83 5.85 -8.22
C ILE A 44 11.39 6.12 -6.78
N LEU A 45 10.10 6.41 -6.56
CA LEU A 45 9.55 6.63 -5.22
C LEU A 45 9.72 5.41 -4.32
N GLN A 46 9.53 4.19 -4.85
CA GLN A 46 9.78 2.96 -4.09
C GLN A 46 11.25 2.82 -3.71
N SER A 47 12.17 3.17 -4.60
CA SER A 47 13.62 3.14 -4.33
C SER A 47 13.98 4.10 -3.19
N ILE A 48 13.40 5.31 -3.20
CA ILE A 48 13.52 6.30 -2.13
C ILE A 48 12.97 5.74 -0.82
N ALA A 49 11.76 5.21 -0.82
CA ALA A 49 11.12 4.65 0.37
C ALA A 49 11.92 3.48 0.97
N ASN A 50 12.45 2.62 0.11
CA ASN A 50 13.27 1.47 0.50
C ASN A 50 14.69 1.84 0.94
N HIS A 51 15.13 3.08 0.71
CA HIS A 51 16.51 3.52 0.94
C HIS A 51 17.54 2.68 0.16
N VAL A 52 17.20 2.32 -1.08
CA VAL A 52 18.05 1.49 -1.96
C VAL A 52 18.25 2.21 -3.29
N LEU A 53 19.42 2.03 -3.91
CA LEU A 53 19.75 2.56 -5.23
C LEU A 53 19.53 1.50 -6.32
N PHE A 54 19.30 1.96 -7.55
CA PHE A 54 19.19 1.09 -8.71
C PHE A 54 20.57 0.53 -9.08
N THR A 55 20.71 -0.80 -8.97
CA THR A 55 21.93 -1.52 -9.37
C THR A 55 21.71 -2.44 -10.57
N LYS A 56 20.53 -3.07 -10.65
CA LYS A 56 20.16 -4.05 -11.69
C LYS A 56 19.63 -3.43 -12.99
N GLU A 57 18.90 -2.32 -12.89
CA GLU A 57 18.27 -1.67 -14.05
C GLU A 57 19.13 -0.50 -14.55
N GLU A 58 19.93 -0.71 -15.60
CA GLU A 58 20.87 0.31 -16.10
C GLU A 58 20.19 1.62 -16.49
N HIS A 59 19.04 1.55 -17.14
CA HIS A 59 18.25 2.72 -17.54
C HIS A 59 17.69 3.52 -16.33
N MET A 60 17.70 2.94 -15.12
CA MET A 60 17.28 3.61 -13.89
C MET A 60 18.44 4.23 -13.12
N ARG A 61 19.70 3.85 -13.42
CA ARG A 61 20.90 4.37 -12.75
C ARG A 61 21.05 5.89 -12.82
N PRO A 62 20.69 6.59 -13.92
CA PRO A 62 20.76 8.05 -13.96
C PRO A 62 19.91 8.75 -12.89
N PHE A 63 18.91 8.08 -12.31
CA PHE A 63 18.09 8.64 -11.24
C PHE A 63 18.68 8.43 -9.84
N ASN A 64 19.79 7.70 -9.70
CA ASN A 64 20.37 7.37 -8.38
C ASN A 64 20.77 8.62 -7.59
N ASP A 65 21.26 9.67 -8.25
CA ASP A 65 21.62 10.92 -7.58
C ASP A 65 20.38 11.61 -6.98
N PHE A 66 19.28 11.61 -7.71
CA PHE A 66 17.98 12.11 -7.23
C PHE A 66 17.42 11.23 -6.10
N VAL A 67 17.49 9.92 -6.23
CA VAL A 67 17.02 8.99 -5.20
C VAL A 67 17.81 9.19 -3.90
N LYS A 68 19.13 9.29 -4.01
CA LYS A 68 20.03 9.46 -2.85
C LYS A 68 19.80 10.76 -2.11
N SER A 69 19.59 11.87 -2.83
CA SER A 69 19.35 13.18 -2.21
C SER A 69 18.03 13.25 -1.44
N ASN A 70 17.07 12.38 -1.75
CA ASN A 70 15.74 12.38 -1.14
C ASN A 70 15.55 11.35 -0.01
N PHE A 71 16.55 10.51 0.29
CA PHE A 71 16.43 9.50 1.36
C PHE A 71 16.09 10.12 2.72
N ASP A 72 16.78 11.18 3.12
CA ASP A 72 16.53 11.81 4.42
C ASP A 72 15.20 12.56 4.47
N ALA A 73 14.74 13.10 3.34
CA ALA A 73 13.42 13.73 3.26
C ALA A 73 12.31 12.68 3.46
N ALA A 74 12.39 11.54 2.78
CA ALA A 74 11.45 10.44 2.95
C ALA A 74 11.49 9.86 4.37
N ARG A 75 12.68 9.73 4.96
CA ARG A 75 12.83 9.29 6.36
C ARG A 75 12.11 10.23 7.33
N ARG A 76 12.27 11.55 7.17
CA ARG A 76 11.57 12.54 8.01
C ARG A 76 10.06 12.43 7.84
N PHE A 77 9.58 12.32 6.61
CA PHE A 77 8.16 12.09 6.34
C PHE A 77 7.64 10.82 7.03
N PHE A 78 8.38 9.71 6.97
CA PHE A 78 8.00 8.47 7.65
C PHE A 78 7.98 8.58 9.17
N LEU A 79 8.88 9.37 9.76
CA LEU A 79 8.87 9.62 11.18
C LEU A 79 7.67 10.48 11.60
N ASP A 80 7.32 11.47 10.79
CA ASP A 80 6.18 12.35 11.05
C ASP A 80 4.85 11.59 11.01
N ILE A 81 4.60 10.80 9.96
CA ILE A 81 3.37 10.01 9.85
C ILE A 81 3.27 8.86 10.87
N ALA A 82 4.40 8.40 11.39
CA ALA A 82 4.46 7.31 12.36
C ALA A 82 4.58 7.81 13.80
N SER A 83 4.77 9.11 14.01
CA SER A 83 4.70 9.72 15.33
C SER A 83 3.24 9.86 15.68
N ASP A 84 2.79 9.12 16.69
CA ASP A 84 1.44 9.23 17.23
C ASP A 84 1.17 10.70 17.64
N CYS A 85 0.14 11.30 17.05
CA CYS A 85 -0.56 12.41 17.71
C CYS A 85 -1.20 11.81 18.98
N PRO A 86 -1.05 12.42 20.17
CA PRO A 86 -1.52 11.82 21.42
C PRO A 86 -3.00 11.49 21.26
N ALA A 87 -3.34 10.22 21.55
CA ALA A 87 -4.66 9.62 21.48
C ALA A 87 -5.77 10.66 21.58
N SER A 88 -6.23 11.17 20.42
CA SER A 88 -7.56 11.72 20.40
C SER A 88 -8.45 10.50 20.48
N ASP A 89 -9.00 10.26 21.67
CA ASP A 89 -10.10 9.34 21.97
C ASP A 89 -11.39 9.73 21.20
N ALA A 90 -11.22 10.11 19.93
CA ALA A 90 -12.24 10.52 18.98
C ALA A 90 -12.25 9.56 17.77
N VAL A 91 -11.81 8.31 17.93
CA VAL A 91 -12.26 7.20 17.07
C VAL A 91 -13.70 6.81 17.46
N ASN A 92 -14.56 7.82 17.54
CA ASN A 92 -16.01 7.72 17.38
C ASN A 92 -16.36 7.81 15.88
N HIS A 93 -15.42 7.50 14.98
CA HIS A 93 -15.67 7.40 13.55
C HIS A 93 -16.41 6.08 13.29
N SER A 94 -17.71 6.12 13.59
CA SER A 94 -18.76 5.30 13.01
C SER A 94 -18.40 3.81 12.82
N LEU A 95 -18.71 2.99 13.83
CA LEU A 95 -18.99 1.56 13.66
C LEU A 95 -20.19 1.29 12.70
N SER A 96 -20.70 2.32 12.01
CA SER A 96 -21.82 2.24 11.05
C SER A 96 -21.43 1.57 9.72
N PHE A 97 -20.19 1.12 9.53
CA PHE A 97 -19.75 0.47 8.28
C PHE A 97 -19.85 -1.07 8.28
N ILE A 98 -20.35 -1.68 9.36
CA ILE A 98 -20.77 -3.08 9.31
C ILE A 98 -22.14 -3.12 8.62
N SER A 99 -22.13 -2.99 7.29
CA SER A 99 -23.31 -3.24 6.46
C SER A 99 -23.73 -4.71 6.61
N ASP A 100 -25.03 -4.99 6.70
CA ASP A 100 -25.59 -6.36 6.72
C ASP A 100 -25.08 -7.21 5.55
N GLY A 101 -24.73 -6.59 4.42
CA GLY A 101 -24.11 -7.26 3.28
C GLY A 101 -22.73 -7.88 3.61
N ASN A 102 -21.93 -7.21 4.44
CA ASN A 102 -20.62 -7.71 4.87
C ASN A 102 -20.78 -8.89 5.84
N VAL A 103 -21.77 -8.83 6.74
CA VAL A 103 -22.09 -9.94 7.66
C VAL A 103 -22.55 -11.16 6.88
N LEU A 104 -23.43 -10.99 5.89
CA LEU A 104 -23.91 -12.08 5.05
C LEU A 104 -22.79 -12.69 4.19
N ALA A 105 -21.92 -11.85 3.64
CA ALA A 105 -20.75 -12.32 2.88
C ALA A 105 -19.80 -13.14 3.77
N LEU A 106 -19.53 -12.67 4.99
CA LEU A 106 -18.73 -13.39 5.98
C LEU A 106 -19.37 -14.73 6.33
N HIS A 107 -20.68 -14.74 6.64
CA HIS A 107 -21.41 -15.97 6.95
C HIS A 107 -21.33 -16.99 5.81
N ARG A 108 -21.55 -16.57 4.55
CA ARG A 108 -21.43 -17.46 3.39
C ARG A 108 -20.01 -18.01 3.23
N LEU A 109 -19.00 -17.16 3.42
CA LEU A 109 -17.61 -17.58 3.33
C LEU A 109 -17.26 -18.62 4.41
N LEU A 110 -17.71 -18.41 5.65
CA LEU A 110 -17.53 -19.36 6.74
C LEU A 110 -18.27 -20.66 6.49
N TRP A 111 -19.56 -20.60 6.11
CA TRP A 111 -20.38 -21.76 5.83
C TRP A 111 -19.80 -22.63 4.71
N ASN A 112 -19.34 -22.00 3.62
CA ASN A 112 -18.77 -22.73 2.48
C ASN A 112 -17.44 -23.43 2.81
N ASN A 113 -16.73 -22.98 3.85
CA ASN A 113 -15.44 -23.54 4.25
C ASN A 113 -15.52 -24.34 5.56
N GLN A 114 -16.73 -24.55 6.12
CA GLN A 114 -16.92 -25.11 7.45
C GLN A 114 -16.31 -26.51 7.62
N GLU A 115 -16.40 -27.37 6.60
CA GLU A 115 -15.85 -28.73 6.68
C GLU A 115 -14.33 -28.74 6.76
N LYS A 116 -13.66 -27.88 5.98
CA LYS A 116 -12.19 -27.74 6.00
C LYS A 116 -11.71 -27.17 7.32
N ILE A 117 -12.44 -26.19 7.86
CA ILE A 117 -12.17 -25.60 9.18
C ILE A 117 -12.36 -26.67 10.26
N GLY A 118 -13.44 -27.44 10.20
CA GLY A 118 -13.74 -28.53 11.13
C GLY A 118 -12.67 -29.63 11.10
N GLN A 119 -12.26 -30.07 9.91
CA GLN A 119 -11.18 -31.04 9.74
C GLN A 119 -9.86 -30.52 10.31
N TYR A 120 -9.46 -29.29 10.00
CA TYR A 120 -8.24 -28.68 10.55
C TYR A 120 -8.26 -28.59 12.08
N LEU A 121 -9.38 -28.19 12.67
CA LEU A 121 -9.54 -28.10 14.12
C LEU A 121 -9.57 -29.48 14.79
N SER A 122 -10.10 -30.50 14.10
CA SER A 122 -10.11 -31.88 14.60
C SER A 122 -8.76 -32.58 14.48
N SER A 123 -7.94 -32.22 13.48
CA SER A 123 -6.63 -32.82 13.23
C SER A 123 -5.49 -32.18 14.02
N ASN A 124 -5.68 -30.97 14.54
CA ASN A 124 -4.72 -30.28 15.43
C ASN A 124 -4.98 -30.51 16.93
N ARG A 125 -5.75 -31.55 17.27
CA ARG A 125 -6.03 -31.94 18.66
C ARG A 125 -5.26 -33.19 19.06
#